data_AF-A0A535UVH6-F1
#
_entry.id   AF-A0A535UVH6-F1
#
_cell.length_a   1.000
_cell.length_b   1.000
_cell.length_c   1.000
_cell.angle_alpha   90.00
_cell.angle_beta   90.00
_cell.angle_gamma   90.00
#
_symmetry.space_group_name_H-M   'P 1'
#
loop_
_entity.id
_entity.type
_entity.pdbx_description
1 polymer ?
#
loop_
_entity_poly.entity_id
_entity_poly.type
_entity_poly.pdbx_seq_one_letter_code
_entity_poly.pdbx_strand_id
1 'polypeptide(L)'
;LAATSLLAGVAIVFAIGECVHTNVLGPLVADMAPAHLLGRYLSLYSLTFSISLALGPAIGGVLLQTSPDAIWWGGALAAALAGAVLLRLGGRIPDPLREAHSGLGSAPEAA
;
A
#
# COMPACT_ATOMS: atom_id res chain seq x y z
N LEU A 1 -14.37 21.63 20.19
CA LEU A 1 -13.00 21.25 20.63
C LEU A 1 -12.83 19.73 20.64
N ALA A 2 -13.64 18.96 21.39
CA ALA A 2 -13.51 17.48 21.44
C ALA A 2 -13.63 16.76 20.07
N ALA A 3 -14.58 17.17 19.22
CA ALA A 3 -14.73 16.60 17.88
C ALA A 3 -13.51 16.89 16.98
N THR A 4 -12.98 18.12 17.06
CA THR A 4 -11.80 18.54 16.29
C THR A 4 -10.55 17.77 16.71
N SER A 5 -10.33 17.55 18.01
CA SER A 5 -9.21 16.75 18.50
C SER A 5 -9.33 15.28 18.10
N LEU A 6 -10.55 14.72 18.08
CA LEU A 6 -10.78 13.36 17.61
C LEU A 6 -10.45 13.22 16.12
N LEU A 7 -10.98 14.13 15.29
CA LEU A 7 -10.69 14.17 13.85
C LEU A 7 -9.19 14.33 13.58
N ALA A 8 -8.51 15.20 14.31
CA ALA A 8 -7.06 15.36 14.21
C ALA A 8 -6.32 14.06 14.57
N GLY A 9 -6.72 13.37 15.64
CA GLY A 9 -6.16 12.09 16.01
C GLY A 9 -6.31 11.03 14.92
N VAL A 10 -7.50 10.89 14.34
CA VAL A 10 -7.76 9.96 13.22
C VAL A 10 -6.91 10.33 12.00
N ALA A 11 -6.82 11.61 11.66
CA ALA A 11 -6.02 12.09 10.53
C ALA A 11 -4.53 11.80 10.74
N ILE A 12 -4.01 11.94 11.96
CA ILE A 12 -2.60 11.61 12.27
C ILE A 12 -2.35 10.12 12.09
N VAL A 13 -3.23 9.25 12.61
CA VAL A 13 -3.09 7.81 12.44
C VAL A 13 -3.12 7.43 10.95
N PHE A 14 -4.02 8.03 10.18
CA PHE A 14 -4.11 7.84 8.75
C PHE A 14 -2.83 8.29 8.04
N ALA A 15 -2.31 9.48 8.36
CA ALA A 15 -1.09 10.02 7.77
C ALA A 15 0.14 9.14 8.05
N ILE A 16 0.27 8.61 9.28
CA ILE A 16 1.35 7.68 9.62
C ILE A 16 1.25 6.43 8.75
N GLY A 17 0.05 5.84 8.63
CA GLY A 17 -0.18 4.68 7.78
C GLY A 17 0.15 4.95 6.30
N GLU A 18 -0.27 6.10 5.78
CA GLU A 18 0.01 6.54 4.41
C GLU A 18 1.52 6.75 4.18
N CYS A 19 2.23 7.37 5.12
CA CYS A 19 3.69 7.53 5.04
C CYS A 19 4.40 6.18 5.00
N VAL A 20 4.01 5.23 5.85
CA VAL A 20 4.60 3.88 5.82
C VAL A 20 4.30 3.21 4.48
N HIS A 21 3.07 3.29 4.00
CA HIS A 21 2.65 2.70 2.74
C HIS A 21 3.44 3.26 1.54
N THR A 22 3.55 4.58 1.44
CA THR A 22 4.23 5.27 0.33
C THR A 22 5.74 5.04 0.33
N ASN A 23 6.39 5.00 1.50
CA ASN A 23 7.82 4.74 1.60
C ASN A 23 8.21 3.30 1.25
N VAL A 24 7.34 2.33 1.57
CA VAL A 24 7.63 0.90 1.33
C VAL A 24 7.32 0.51 -0.12
N LEU A 25 6.18 0.96 -0.67
CA LEU A 25 5.72 0.50 -1.99
C LEU A 25 6.58 0.97 -3.15
N GLY A 26 7.08 2.21 -3.13
CA GLY A 26 7.88 2.76 -4.23
C GLY A 26 9.14 1.92 -4.53
N PRO A 27 10.03 1.73 -3.54
CA PRO A 27 11.20 0.87 -3.66
C PRO A 27 10.83 -0.59 -3.96
N LEU A 28 9.79 -1.12 -3.32
CA LEU A 28 9.34 -2.50 -3.56
C LEU A 28 8.97 -2.76 -5.02
N VAL A 29 8.26 -1.83 -5.66
CA VAL A 29 7.90 -1.93 -7.10
C VAL A 29 9.14 -1.82 -7.99
N ALA A 30 10.11 -0.99 -7.60
CA ALA A 30 11.38 -0.86 -8.33
C ALA A 30 12.23 -2.13 -8.23
N ASP A 31 12.32 -2.75 -7.05
CA ASP A 31 13.05 -3.99 -6.81
C ASP A 31 12.44 -5.19 -7.55
N MET A 32 11.11 -5.21 -7.73
CA MET A 32 10.43 -6.24 -8.52
C MET A 32 10.62 -6.07 -10.05
N ALA A 33 11.04 -4.90 -10.52
CA ALA A 33 11.10 -4.61 -11.95
C ALA A 33 12.45 -5.01 -12.57
N PRO A 34 12.46 -5.74 -13.70
CA PRO A 34 13.68 -5.94 -14.48
C PRO A 34 14.25 -4.59 -14.95
N ALA A 35 15.57 -4.41 -14.90
CA ALA A 35 16.24 -3.12 -15.16
C ALA A 35 15.84 -2.46 -16.50
N HIS A 36 15.52 -3.24 -17.52
CA HIS A 36 15.12 -2.74 -18.84
C HIS A 36 13.63 -2.38 -18.96
N LEU A 37 12.80 -2.69 -17.95
CA LEU A 37 11.35 -2.43 -17.92
C LEU A 37 10.90 -1.54 -16.75
N LEU A 38 11.83 -1.00 -15.96
CA LEU A 38 11.55 -0.15 -14.79
C LEU A 38 10.52 0.95 -15.10
N GLY A 39 10.72 1.70 -16.18
CA GLY A 39 9.82 2.79 -16.58
C GLY A 39 8.39 2.32 -16.88
N ARG A 40 8.23 1.12 -17.45
CA ARG A 40 6.91 0.52 -17.72
C ARG A 40 6.24 0.03 -16.44
N TYR A 41 6.99 -0.56 -15.52
CA TYR A 41 6.50 -0.96 -14.19
C TYR A 41 5.99 0.25 -13.38
N LEU A 42 6.80 1.32 -13.31
CA LEU A 42 6.40 2.56 -12.64
C LEU A 42 5.18 3.22 -13.30
N SER A 43 5.06 3.17 -14.63
CA SER A 43 3.88 3.70 -15.34
C SER A 43 2.60 2.94 -14.98
N LEU A 44 2.66 1.59 -14.89
CA LEU A 44 1.53 0.77 -14.48
C LEU A 44 1.14 1.01 -13.01
N TYR A 45 2.14 1.19 -12.14
CA TYR A 45 1.91 1.56 -10.75
C TYR A 45 1.17 2.90 -10.64
N SER A 46 1.65 3.95 -11.32
CA SER A 46 1.00 5.26 -11.36
C SER A 46 -0.41 5.21 -11.97
N LEU A 47 -0.62 4.39 -13.00
CA LEU A 47 -1.95 4.20 -13.59
C LEU A 47 -2.95 3.64 -12.58
N THR A 48 -2.52 2.71 -11.73
CA THR A 48 -3.35 2.14 -10.66
C THR A 48 -3.79 3.22 -9.67
N PHE A 49 -2.89 4.14 -9.32
CA PHE A 49 -3.21 5.28 -8.48
C PHE A 49 -4.23 6.23 -9.13
N SER A 50 -4.02 6.57 -10.41
CA SER A 50 -4.95 7.41 -11.18
C SER A 50 -6.35 6.79 -11.29
N ILE A 51 -6.44 5.48 -11.53
CA ILE A 51 -7.72 4.76 -11.57
C ILE A 51 -8.40 4.82 -10.20
N SER A 52 -7.64 4.62 -9.11
CA SER A 52 -8.17 4.66 -7.75
C SER A 52 -8.73 6.05 -7.39
N LEU A 53 -8.02 7.12 -7.75
CA LEU A 53 -8.49 8.50 -7.55
C LEU A 53 -9.74 8.84 -8.37
N ALA A 54 -9.88 8.27 -9.56
CA ALA A 54 -11.08 8.46 -10.38
C ALA A 54 -12.28 7.67 -9.86
N LEU A 55 -12.07 6.40 -9.49
CA LEU A 55 -13.13 5.50 -9.03
C LEU A 55 -13.59 5.80 -7.60
N GLY A 56 -12.70 6.26 -6.73
CA GLY A 56 -12.99 6.53 -5.31
C GLY A 56 -14.19 7.45 -5.10
N PRO A 57 -14.19 8.69 -5.65
CA PRO A 57 -15.32 9.61 -5.54
C PRO A 57 -16.57 9.11 -6.25
N ALA A 58 -16.44 8.41 -7.38
CA ALA A 58 -17.59 7.86 -8.10
C ALA A 58 -18.33 6.81 -7.25
N ILE A 59 -17.59 5.87 -6.65
CA ILE A 59 -18.15 4.83 -5.77
C ILE A 59 -18.64 5.46 -4.46
N GLY A 60 -17.84 6.33 -3.86
CA GLY A 60 -18.16 7.00 -2.60
C GLY A 60 -19.41 7.87 -2.70
N GLY A 61 -19.58 8.60 -3.80
CA GLY A 61 -20.75 9.42 -4.06
C GLY A 61 -22.03 8.59 -4.18
N VAL A 62 -21.99 7.47 -4.91
CA VAL A 62 -23.13 6.54 -5.03
C VAL A 62 -23.47 5.91 -3.67
N LEU A 63 -22.47 5.48 -2.88
CA LEU A 63 -22.69 4.94 -1.54
C LEU A 63 -23.34 5.99 -0.62
N LEU A 64 -22.85 7.23 -0.66
CA LEU A 64 -23.36 8.32 0.15
C LEU A 64 -24.82 8.66 -0.17
N GLN A 65 -25.22 8.56 -1.44
CA GLN A 65 -26.62 8.74 -1.85
C GLN A 65 -27.56 7.65 -1.30
N THR A 66 -27.03 6.45 -1.05
CA THR A 66 -27.83 5.34 -0.52
C THR A 66 -28.04 5.49 0.98
N SER A 67 -26.97 5.75 1.73
CA SER A 67 -27.03 5.99 3.17
C SER A 67 -25.74 6.66 3.67
N PRO A 68 -25.82 7.64 4.57
CA PRO A 68 -24.64 8.22 5.23
C PRO A 68 -23.80 7.20 6.00
N ASP A 69 -24.39 6.11 6.51
CA ASP A 69 -23.66 5.08 7.26
C ASP A 69 -23.00 4.05 6.33
N ALA A 70 -23.51 3.89 5.11
CA ALA A 70 -22.99 2.92 4.15
C ALA A 70 -21.55 3.24 3.72
N ILE A 71 -21.17 4.53 3.69
CA ILE A 71 -19.80 4.94 3.35
C ILE A 71 -18.79 4.46 4.40
N TRP A 72 -19.16 4.51 5.68
CA TRP A 72 -18.31 4.12 6.79
C TRP A 72 -18.15 2.61 6.87
N TRP A 73 -19.25 1.87 6.82
CA TRP A 73 -19.21 0.40 6.83
C TRP A 73 -18.61 -0.18 5.56
N GLY A 74 -18.93 0.39 4.40
CA GLY A 74 -18.34 0.02 3.12
C GLY A 74 -16.83 0.25 3.08
N GLY A 75 -16.38 1.43 3.56
CA GLY A 75 -14.96 1.75 3.70
C GLY A 75 -14.24 0.82 4.67
N ALA A 76 -14.84 0.54 5.83
CA ALA A 76 -14.29 -0.39 6.82
C ALA A 76 -14.15 -1.81 6.26
N LEU A 77 -15.16 -2.31 5.54
CA LEU A 77 -15.12 -3.61 4.89
C LEU A 77 -14.03 -3.66 3.81
N ALA A 78 -13.95 -2.63 2.95
CA ALA A 78 -12.94 -2.55 1.91
C ALA A 78 -11.51 -2.54 2.50
N ALA A 79 -11.28 -1.76 3.56
CA ALA A 79 -10.00 -1.72 4.26
C ALA A 79 -9.64 -3.07 4.90
N ALA A 80 -10.61 -3.73 5.54
CA ALA A 80 -10.43 -5.05 6.14
C ALA A 80 -10.10 -6.11 5.08
N LEU A 81 -10.80 -6.10 3.93
CA LEU A 81 -10.53 -7.01 2.82
C LEU A 81 -9.16 -6.77 2.21
N ALA A 82 -8.78 -5.51 1.97
CA ALA A 82 -7.45 -5.16 1.47
C ALA A 82 -6.36 -5.63 2.43
N GLY A 83 -6.51 -5.39 3.74
CA GLY A 83 -5.61 -5.87 4.78
C GLY A 83 -5.50 -7.39 4.81
N ALA A 84 -6.63 -8.11 4.73
CA ALA A 84 -6.64 -9.57 4.70
C ALA A 84 -5.93 -10.14 3.46
N VAL A 85 -6.12 -9.51 2.30
CA VAL A 85 -5.42 -9.88 1.05
C VAL A 85 -3.92 -9.65 1.18
N LEU A 86 -3.51 -8.48 1.71
CA LEU A 86 -2.10 -8.16 1.98
C LEU A 86 -1.46 -9.15 2.93
N LEU A 87 -2.11 -9.49 4.05
CA LEU A 87 -1.60 -10.48 5.01
C LEU A 87 -1.46 -11.88 4.38
N ARG A 88 -2.40 -12.28 3.52
CA ARG A 88 -2.31 -13.56 2.80
C ARG A 88 -1.20 -13.59 1.75
N LEU A 89 -0.92 -12.45 1.12
CA LEU A 89 0.13 -12.31 0.10
C LEU A 89 1.51 -12.05 0.69
N GLY A 90 1.60 -11.48 1.90
CA GLY A 90 2.86 -11.15 2.57
C GLY A 90 3.78 -12.36 2.74
N GLY A 91 3.21 -13.55 2.94
CA GLY A 91 4.00 -14.80 3.00
C GLY A 91 4.57 -15.29 1.65
N ARG A 92 4.27 -14.61 0.54
CA ARG A 92 4.74 -14.96 -0.81
C ARG A 92 5.78 -14.01 -1.38
N ILE A 93 6.11 -12.93 -0.67
CA ILE A 93 7.14 -11.97 -1.10
C ILE A 93 8.50 -12.54 -0.64
N PRO A 94 9.42 -12.90 -1.54
CA PRO A 94 10.75 -13.37 -1.17
C PRO A 94 11.49 -12.27 -0.39
N ASP A 95 12.05 -12.60 0.78
CA ASP A 95 12.81 -11.65 1.60
C ASP A 95 14.10 -11.22 0.87
N PRO A 96 14.22 -9.96 0.40
CA PRO A 96 15.43 -9.48 -0.27
C PRO A 96 16.62 -9.48 0.70
N LEU A 97 16.35 -9.29 2.00
CA LEU A 97 17.35 -9.33 3.06
C LEU A 97 17.92 -10.73 3.28
N ARG A 98 17.15 -11.80 3.01
CA ARG A 98 17.61 -13.18 3.14
C ARG A 98 18.55 -13.54 1.99
N GLU A 99 18.26 -13.05 0.78
CA GLU A 99 19.12 -13.23 -0.39
C GLU A 99 20.45 -12.47 -0.23
N ALA A 100 20.41 -11.20 0.22
CA ALA A 100 21.61 -10.41 0.49
C ALA A 100 22.51 -11.04 1.58
N HIS A 101 21.92 -11.56 2.66
CA HIS A 101 22.67 -12.26 3.72
C HIS A 101 23.27 -13.59 3.25
N SER A 102 22.57 -14.31 2.36
CA SER A 102 23.07 -15.58 1.80
C SER A 102 24.25 -15.37 0.84
N GLY A 103 24.27 -14.27 0.09
CA GLY A 103 25.40 -13.91 -0.79
C GLY A 103 26.67 -13.55 -0.02
N LEU A 104 26.53 -12.86 1.13
CA LEU A 104 27.66 -12.49 1.99
C LEU A 104 28.28 -13.68 2.73
N GLY A 105 27.49 -14.71 3.05
CA GLY A 105 27.98 -15.96 3.66
C GLY A 105 28.71 -16.90 2.69
N SER A 106 28.62 -16.66 1.38
CA SER A 106 29.28 -17.46 0.33
C SER A 106 30.56 -16.82 -0.23
N ALA A 107 30.95 -15.63 0.24
CA ALA A 107 32.25 -15.08 -0.10
C ALA A 107 33.32 -15.99 0.53
N PRO A 108 34.15 -16.69 -0.28
CA PRO A 108 35.22 -17.49 0.30
C PRO A 108 36.13 -16.53 1.07
N GLU A 109 36.31 -16.86 2.34
CA GLU A 109 37.40 -16.38 3.19
C GLU A 109 38.70 -16.71 2.44
N ALA A 110 39.13 -15.80 1.58
CA ALA A 110 40.37 -15.88 0.84
C ALA A 110 41.51 -15.58 1.83
N ALA A 111 41.82 -16.60 2.63
CA ALA A 111 43.08 -16.79 3.32
C ALA A 111 44.17 -17.27 2.33
#